data_AF-A0A2N7L973-F1
#
_entry.id   AF-A0A2N7L973-F1
#
_cell.length_a   1.000
_cell.length_b   1.000
_cell.length_c   1.000
_cell.angle_alpha   90.00
_cell.angle_beta   90.00
_cell.angle_gamma   90.00
#
_symmetry.space_group_name_H-M   'P 1'
#
loop_
_entity.id
_entity.type
_entity.pdbx_description
1 polymer ?
#
loop_
_entity_poly.entity_id
_entity_poly.type
_entity_poly.pdbx_seq_one_letter_code
_entity_poly.pdbx_strand_id
1 'polypeptide(L)'
;MNKAKHLQLFIYSFVTWLSFYLIGLPEYYQQWPLWSKLVILPLVTFIYFPVTRYTLNKYWDDGRHFINACWLALYLTVPLFIYDYFLLAVYKGLGIEFVIPYWYLTFFYFSFWVQFPYIGWRMEKEENKA
;
A
#
# COMPACT_ATOMS: atom_id res chain seq x y z
N MET A 1 -7.64 -4.89 18.30
CA MET A 1 -7.48 -6.09 17.45
C MET A 1 -6.81 -7.20 18.24
N ASN A 2 -7.09 -8.47 17.93
CA ASN A 2 -6.35 -9.60 18.47
C ASN A 2 -5.06 -9.86 17.65
N LYS A 3 -4.13 -10.65 18.20
CA LYS A 3 -2.86 -11.00 17.53
C LYS A 3 -3.06 -11.64 16.15
N ALA A 4 -4.14 -12.41 15.96
CA ALA A 4 -4.45 -13.07 14.71
C ALA A 4 -4.76 -12.08 13.58
N LYS A 5 -5.54 -11.03 13.83
CA LYS A 5 -5.82 -9.98 12.83
C LYS A 5 -4.56 -9.21 12.44
N HIS A 6 -3.64 -8.95 13.37
CA HIS A 6 -2.35 -8.33 13.06
C HIS A 6 -1.50 -9.21 12.14
N LEU A 7 -1.44 -10.52 12.41
CA LEU A 7 -0.75 -11.48 11.55
C LEU A 7 -1.38 -11.56 10.15
N GLN A 8 -2.71 -11.54 10.06
CA GLN A 8 -3.41 -11.55 8.77
C GLN A 8 -3.10 -10.31 7.94
N LEU A 9 -3.06 -9.11 8.54
CA LEU A 9 -2.69 -7.88 7.84
C LEU A 9 -1.23 -7.88 7.38
N PHE A 10 -0.33 -8.48 8.18
CA PHE A 10 1.06 -8.65 7.79
C PHE A 10 1.22 -9.62 6.60
N ILE A 11 0.49 -10.75 6.61
CA ILE A 11 0.45 -11.66 5.46
C ILE A 11 -0.13 -10.96 4.24
N TYR A 12 -1.21 -10.19 4.43
CA TYR A 12 -1.84 -9.42 3.36
C TYR A 12 -0.86 -8.41 2.73
N SER A 13 -0.08 -7.69 3.53
CA SER A 13 0.92 -6.75 3.00
C SER A 13 2.07 -7.46 2.30
N PHE A 14 2.54 -8.60 2.82
CA PHE A 14 3.52 -9.44 2.13
C PHE A 14 3.01 -9.94 0.76
N VAL A 15 1.79 -10.48 0.71
CA VAL A 15 1.18 -10.95 -0.56
C VAL A 15 1.00 -9.79 -1.54
N THR A 16 0.63 -8.61 -1.04
CA THR A 16 0.49 -7.42 -1.86
C THR A 16 1.82 -6.99 -2.46
N TRP A 17 2.87 -6.88 -1.63
CA TRP A 17 4.22 -6.58 -2.10
C TRP A 17 4.71 -7.62 -3.11
N LEU A 18 4.55 -8.92 -2.80
CA LEU A 18 4.98 -10.01 -3.67
C LEU A 18 4.29 -9.95 -5.03
N SER A 19 3.00 -9.61 -5.05
CA SER A 19 2.23 -9.45 -6.29
C SER A 19 2.78 -8.31 -7.15
N PHE A 20 3.07 -7.15 -6.56
CA PHE A 20 3.71 -6.04 -7.28
C PHE A 20 5.12 -6.40 -7.77
N TYR A 21 5.92 -7.05 -6.93
CA TYR A 21 7.25 -7.49 -7.31
C TYR A 21 7.22 -8.41 -8.53
N LEU A 22 6.35 -9.44 -8.50
CA LEU A 22 6.20 -10.40 -9.59
C LEU A 22 5.71 -9.75 -10.90
N ILE A 23 4.74 -8.83 -10.82
CA ILE A 23 4.26 -8.09 -12.00
C ILE A 23 5.37 -7.20 -12.57
N GLY A 24 6.23 -6.65 -11.72
CA GLY A 24 7.33 -5.79 -12.14
C GLY A 24 8.51 -6.51 -12.78
N LEU A 25 8.61 -7.85 -12.70
CA LEU A 25 9.74 -8.58 -13.25
C LEU A 25 9.95 -8.37 -14.76
N PRO A 26 11.20 -8.46 -15.28
CA PRO A 26 12.42 -8.87 -14.57
C PRO A 26 13.15 -7.76 -13.80
N GLU A 27 12.93 -6.48 -14.12
CA GLU A 27 13.67 -5.35 -13.51
C GLU A 27 12.81 -4.49 -12.58
N TYR A 28 11.80 -5.11 -11.97
CA TYR A 28 10.88 -4.50 -11.01
C TYR A 28 10.31 -3.16 -11.51
N TYR A 29 9.73 -3.19 -12.71
CA TYR A 29 9.18 -2.09 -13.51
C TYR A 29 10.19 -1.15 -14.15
N GLN A 30 11.50 -1.24 -13.90
CA GLN A 30 12.46 -0.32 -14.50
C GLN A 30 12.43 -0.33 -16.03
N GLN A 31 12.28 -1.52 -16.61
CA GLN A 31 12.16 -1.78 -18.05
C GLN A 31 10.89 -1.19 -18.69
N TRP A 32 9.91 -0.77 -17.91
CA TRP A 32 8.67 -0.21 -18.46
C TRP A 32 8.90 1.21 -19.01
N PRO A 33 8.27 1.56 -20.16
CA PRO A 33 8.24 2.93 -20.64
C PRO A 33 7.65 3.88 -19.59
N LEU A 34 8.13 5.13 -19.56
CA LEU A 34 7.66 6.15 -18.62
C LEU A 34 6.14 6.33 -18.66
N TRP A 35 5.54 6.33 -19.85
CA TRP A 35 4.09 6.45 -20.02
C TRP A 35 3.31 5.33 -19.33
N SER A 36 3.82 4.09 -19.38
CA SER A 36 3.19 2.97 -18.68
C SER A 36 3.24 3.16 -17.17
N LYS A 37 4.36 3.68 -16.64
CA LYS A 37 4.49 4.05 -15.21
C LYS A 37 3.51 5.17 -14.82
N LEU A 38 3.36 6.17 -15.68
CA LEU A 38 2.42 7.29 -15.47
C LEU A 38 0.94 6.86 -15.52
N VAL A 39 0.60 5.84 -16.31
CA VAL A 39 -0.76 5.30 -16.39
C VAL A 39 -1.07 4.33 -15.25
N ILE A 40 -0.11 3.47 -14.86
CA ILE A 40 -0.36 2.47 -13.82
C ILE A 40 -0.54 3.10 -12.43
N LEU A 41 0.14 4.21 -12.15
CA LEU A 41 0.01 4.94 -10.89
C LEU A 41 -1.44 5.32 -10.56
N PRO A 42 -2.14 6.14 -11.38
CA PRO A 42 -3.53 6.49 -11.11
C PRO A 42 -4.43 5.27 -11.15
N LEU A 43 -4.21 4.30 -12.05
CA LEU A 43 -5.03 3.08 -12.10
C LEU A 43 -4.98 2.30 -10.78
N VAL A 44 -3.78 2.05 -10.27
CA VAL A 44 -3.59 1.36 -8.99
C VAL A 44 -4.19 2.20 -7.87
N THR A 45 -3.93 3.52 -7.83
CA THR A 45 -4.57 4.42 -6.85
C THR A 45 -6.10 4.30 -6.90
N PHE A 46 -6.73 4.30 -8.07
CA PHE A 46 -8.18 4.12 -8.19
C PHE A 46 -8.66 2.76 -7.69
N ILE A 47 -7.93 1.69 -7.99
CA ILE A 47 -8.25 0.33 -7.49
C ILE A 47 -8.19 0.30 -5.96
N TYR A 48 -7.27 1.04 -5.34
CA TYR A 48 -7.16 1.07 -3.88
C TYR A 48 -8.35 1.76 -3.18
N PHE A 49 -9.18 2.55 -3.87
CA PHE A 49 -10.39 3.11 -3.24
C PHE A 49 -11.38 2.02 -2.76
N PRO A 50 -11.91 1.16 -3.63
CA PRO A 50 -12.80 0.08 -3.21
C PRO A 50 -12.08 -0.97 -2.37
N VAL A 51 -10.79 -1.25 -2.63
CA VAL A 51 -10.01 -2.22 -1.84
C VAL A 51 -9.88 -1.77 -0.39
N THR A 52 -9.51 -0.50 -0.14
CA THR A 52 -9.41 0.03 1.22
C THR A 52 -10.74 -0.04 1.94
N ARG A 53 -11.84 0.37 1.29
CA ARG A 53 -13.19 0.27 1.88
C ARG A 53 -13.55 -1.17 2.24
N TYR A 54 -13.29 -2.11 1.34
CA TYR A 54 -13.51 -3.53 1.59
C TYR A 54 -12.67 -4.05 2.77
N THR A 55 -11.37 -3.75 2.78
CA THR A 55 -10.44 -4.20 3.82
C THR A 55 -10.82 -3.65 5.18
N LEU A 56 -11.22 -2.38 5.27
CA LEU A 56 -11.69 -1.78 6.53
C LEU A 56 -12.90 -2.53 7.09
N ASN A 57 -13.92 -2.77 6.27
CA ASN A 57 -15.11 -3.52 6.67
C ASN A 57 -14.85 -5.00 6.97
N LYS A 58 -13.82 -5.60 6.36
CA LYS A 58 -13.51 -7.02 6.53
C LYS A 58 -12.74 -7.29 7.83
N TYR A 59 -11.81 -6.43 8.18
CA TYR A 59 -10.88 -6.64 9.30
C TYR A 59 -11.29 -5.90 10.57
N TRP A 60 -12.12 -4.88 10.47
CA TRP A 60 -12.63 -4.10 11.59
C TRP A 60 -14.15 -3.95 11.56
N ASP A 61 -14.72 -3.96 12.76
CA ASP A 61 -16.15 -3.94 13.05
C ASP A 61 -16.49 -2.94 14.18
N ASP A 62 -15.53 -2.08 14.55
CA ASP A 62 -15.66 -1.16 15.69
C ASP A 62 -16.13 0.26 15.32
N GLY A 63 -16.46 0.49 14.05
CA GLY A 63 -16.92 1.80 13.53
C GLY A 63 -15.84 2.90 13.47
N ARG A 64 -14.59 2.62 13.88
CA ARG A 64 -13.50 3.62 13.93
C ARG A 64 -12.67 3.60 12.65
N HIS A 65 -13.33 3.72 11.50
CA HIS A 65 -12.71 3.54 10.17
C HIS A 65 -11.53 4.47 9.91
N PHE A 66 -11.49 5.68 10.44
CA PHE A 66 -10.37 6.61 10.26
C PHE A 66 -9.10 6.08 10.93
N ILE A 67 -9.19 5.69 12.21
CA ILE A 67 -8.06 5.14 12.98
C ILE A 67 -7.61 3.82 12.34
N ASN A 68 -8.56 2.97 11.95
CA ASN A 68 -8.28 1.70 11.30
C ASN A 68 -7.61 1.89 9.93
N ALA A 69 -7.95 2.94 9.20
CA ALA A 69 -7.30 3.29 7.95
C ALA A 69 -5.86 3.75 8.13
N CYS A 70 -5.56 4.49 9.20
CA CYS A 70 -4.18 4.81 9.58
C CYS A 70 -3.38 3.54 9.91
N TRP A 71 -3.99 2.58 10.63
CA TRP A 71 -3.37 1.28 10.87
C TRP A 71 -3.13 0.51 9.58
N LEU A 72 -4.11 0.49 8.67
CA LEU A 72 -3.96 -0.16 7.37
C LEU A 72 -2.83 0.48 6.55
N ALA A 73 -2.71 1.80 6.55
CA ALA A 73 -1.61 2.51 5.89
C ALA A 73 -0.27 2.06 6.47
N LEU A 74 -0.12 2.03 7.80
CA LEU A 74 1.08 1.55 8.48
C LEU A 74 1.40 0.09 8.10
N TYR A 75 0.43 -0.81 8.19
CA TYR A 75 0.61 -2.23 7.90
C TYR A 75 0.94 -2.52 6.44
N LEU A 76 0.55 -1.63 5.53
CA LEU A 76 0.86 -1.77 4.12
C LEU A 76 2.20 -1.12 3.78
N THR A 77 2.41 0.15 4.13
CA THR A 77 3.59 0.90 3.68
C THR A 77 4.88 0.48 4.37
N VAL A 78 4.84 0.17 5.67
CA VAL A 78 6.06 -0.14 6.42
C VAL A 78 6.66 -1.48 5.97
N PRO A 79 5.91 -2.61 5.93
CA PRO A 79 6.45 -3.85 5.40
C PRO A 79 6.87 -3.73 3.94
N LEU A 80 6.09 -3.05 3.10
CA LEU A 80 6.39 -2.86 1.68
C LEU A 80 7.73 -2.12 1.49
N PHE A 81 7.96 -1.03 2.23
CA PHE A 81 9.25 -0.34 2.24
C PHE A 81 10.39 -1.22 2.75
N ILE A 82 10.18 -2.00 3.82
CA ILE A 82 11.21 -2.91 4.36
C ILE A 82 11.62 -3.95 3.32
N TYR A 83 10.66 -4.55 2.63
CA TYR A 83 10.95 -5.55 1.59
C TYR A 83 11.68 -4.93 0.40
N ASP A 84 11.26 -3.74 -0.04
CA ASP A 84 11.94 -3.01 -1.10
C ASP A 84 13.35 -2.57 -0.67
N TYR A 85 13.56 -2.19 0.59
CA TYR A 85 14.88 -1.87 1.11
C TYR A 85 15.81 -3.09 1.06
N PHE A 86 15.36 -4.26 1.54
CA PHE A 86 16.18 -5.47 1.45
C PHE A 86 16.48 -5.88 0.00
N LEU A 87 15.49 -5.76 -0.89
CA LEU A 87 15.64 -6.15 -2.29
C LEU A 87 16.50 -5.17 -3.09
N LEU A 88 16.25 -3.87 -2.96
CA LEU A 88 16.85 -2.83 -3.81
C LEU A 88 18.08 -2.20 -3.15
N ALA A 89 17.97 -1.81 -1.88
CA ALA A 89 19.09 -1.17 -1.20
C ALA A 89 20.21 -2.17 -0.90
N VAL A 90 19.87 -3.35 -0.37
CA VAL A 90 20.83 -4.37 0.05
C VAL A 90 21.19 -5.32 -1.10
N TYR A 91 20.22 -6.06 -1.65
CA TYR A 91 20.52 -7.11 -2.64
C TYR A 91 20.96 -6.55 -4.01
N LYS A 92 20.34 -5.46 -4.49
CA LYS A 92 20.79 -4.76 -5.71
C LYS A 92 21.89 -3.72 -5.48
N GLY A 93 22.27 -3.46 -4.22
CA GLY A 93 23.36 -2.56 -3.87
C GLY A 93 23.10 -1.08 -4.14
N LEU A 94 21.84 -0.65 -4.29
CA LEU A 94 21.50 0.74 -4.59
C LEU A 94 21.54 1.66 -3.36
N GLY A 95 21.67 1.12 -2.15
CA GLY A 95 21.51 1.90 -0.92
C GLY A 95 20.15 2.58 -0.84
N ILE A 96 20.00 3.63 -0.03
CA ILE A 96 18.74 4.38 0.09
C ILE A 96 18.37 5.14 -1.21
N GLU A 97 19.33 5.33 -2.12
CA GLU A 97 19.13 6.06 -3.35
C GLU A 97 18.11 5.41 -4.28
N PHE A 98 17.74 4.13 -4.07
CA PHE A 98 16.72 3.44 -4.85
C PHE A 98 15.38 4.21 -4.93
N VAL A 99 15.07 5.03 -3.93
CA VAL A 99 13.85 5.87 -3.90
C VAL A 99 13.76 6.86 -5.06
N ILE A 100 14.88 7.16 -5.73
CA ILE A 100 14.93 8.07 -6.88
C ILE A 100 14.60 7.33 -8.19
N PRO A 101 15.37 6.31 -8.63
CA PRO A 101 15.03 5.57 -9.84
C PRO A 101 13.72 4.79 -9.71
N TYR A 102 13.35 4.35 -8.50
CA TYR A 102 12.08 3.68 -8.19
C TYR A 102 11.04 4.64 -7.60
N TRP A 103 10.97 5.88 -8.09
CA TRP A 103 10.08 6.93 -7.61
C TRP A 103 8.60 6.52 -7.51
N TYR A 104 8.14 5.58 -8.34
CA TYR A 104 6.77 5.05 -8.29
C TYR A 104 6.49 4.26 -7.00
N LEU A 105 7.49 3.56 -6.46
CA LEU A 105 7.38 2.91 -5.15
C LEU A 105 7.27 3.97 -4.05
N THR A 106 8.11 5.01 -4.14
CA THR A 106 8.08 6.17 -3.25
C THR A 106 6.73 6.84 -3.23
N PHE A 107 6.11 7.03 -4.40
CA PHE A 107 4.75 7.54 -4.49
C PHE A 107 3.78 6.73 -3.63
N PHE A 108 3.78 5.39 -3.74
CA PHE A 108 2.86 4.54 -2.96
C PHE A 108 3.17 4.51 -1.47
N TYR A 109 4.44 4.67 -1.06
CA TYR A 109 4.79 4.80 0.36
C TYR A 109 4.11 6.02 0.99
N PHE A 110 3.87 7.09 0.24
CA PHE A 110 3.23 8.32 0.74
C PHE A 110 1.74 8.39 0.42
N SER A 111 1.32 7.97 -0.77
CA SER A 111 -0.06 8.13 -1.23
C SER A 111 -1.03 7.37 -0.33
N PHE A 112 -0.67 6.19 0.19
CA PHE A 112 -1.53 5.42 1.09
C PHE A 112 -1.77 6.11 2.44
N TRP A 113 -0.82 6.92 2.92
CA TRP A 113 -1.01 7.73 4.15
C TRP A 113 -2.00 8.87 3.98
N VAL A 114 -2.27 9.30 2.75
CA VAL A 114 -3.29 10.31 2.46
C VAL A 114 -4.60 9.63 2.07
N GLN A 115 -4.51 8.67 1.15
CA GLN A 115 -5.64 7.99 0.54
C GLN A 115 -6.45 7.18 1.55
N PHE A 116 -5.79 6.34 2.37
CA PHE A 116 -6.54 5.45 3.25
C PHE A 116 -7.26 6.22 4.35
N PRO A 117 -6.63 7.16 5.08
CA PRO A 117 -7.32 7.95 6.09
C PRO A 117 -8.48 8.76 5.51
N TYR A 118 -8.33 9.31 4.28
CA TYR A 118 -9.43 9.98 3.59
C TYR A 118 -10.64 9.04 3.38
N ILE A 119 -10.40 7.80 2.95
CA ILE A 119 -11.47 6.80 2.77
C ILE A 119 -12.10 6.41 4.10
N GLY A 120 -11.29 6.16 5.14
CA GLY A 120 -11.79 5.84 6.48
C GLY A 120 -12.66 6.95 7.06
N TRP A 121 -12.23 8.21 6.93
CA TRP A 121 -13.01 9.38 7.34
C TRP A 121 -14.32 9.52 6.57
N ARG A 122 -14.29 9.28 5.25
CA ARG A 122 -15.49 9.25 4.41
C ARG A 122 -16.49 8.20 4.87
N MET A 123 -16.02 7.00 5.22
CA MET A 123 -16.86 5.90 5.71
C MET A 123 -17.52 6.24 7.05
N GLU A 124 -16.76 6.75 8.02
CA GLU A 124 -17.32 7.23 9.31
C GLU A 124 -18.41 8.29 9.11
N LYS A 125 -18.23 9.21 8.16
CA LYS A 125 -19.23 10.23 7.83
C LYS A 125 -20.48 9.68 7.15
N GLU A 126 -20.36 8.62 6.37
CA GLU A 126 -21.49 7.95 5.72
C GLU A 126 -22.32 7.18 6.74
N GLU A 127 -21.67 6.48 7.68
CA GLU A 127 -22.33 5.73 8.75
C GLU A 127 -23.04 6.64 9.77
N ASN A 128 -22.43 7.76 10.16
CA ASN A 128 -23.06 8.73 11.07
C ASN A 128 -24.30 9.45 10.46
N LYS A 129 -24.51 9.33 9.16
CA LYS A 129 -25.67 9.90 8.45
C LYS A 129 -26.78 8.87 8.18
N ALA A 130 -26.50 7.59 8.35
CA ALA A 130 -27.44 6.49 8.16
C ALA A 130 -28.19 6.20 9.46
#